data_AF-A0AAT9PHE4-F1
#
_entry.id   AF-A0AAT9PHE4-F1
#
_cell.length_a   1.000
_cell.length_b   1.000
_cell.length_c   1.000
_cell.angle_alpha   90.00
_cell.angle_beta   90.00
_cell.angle_gamma   90.00
#
_symmetry.space_group_name_H-M   'P 1'
#
loop_
_entity.id
_entity.type
_entity.pdbx_description
1 polymer ?
#
loop_
_entity_poly.entity_id
_entity_poly.type
_entity_poly.pdbx_seq_one_letter_code
_entity_poly.pdbx_strand_id
1 'polypeptide(L)'
;MKRTLTIFMLMILLLISFSACSKKENPFPANGLLTIGDENKISPIINRYQEITKANEVFSVKTGTYGNGRVLILNESTARALIKDKVFRKRDNGSNFIPINTLPKFSKEGSLLFAQEDEKTLRSIKLEGKEVPVIYNSDAWIGNKRIYPTQWYVIVSKNDIYKEIKANETKMHLLQFKKTLGDENPKMSTDNTLVNENVKVKKLIKGLEGDVSFQFVTIGEKP
;
A
#
# COMPACT_ATOMS: atom_id res chain seq x y z
N MET A 1 49.51 -34.77 -17.55
CA MET A 1 49.14 -33.82 -16.47
C MET A 1 48.74 -32.43 -16.95
N LYS A 2 49.40 -31.82 -17.96
CA LYS A 2 49.05 -30.45 -18.40
C LYS A 2 47.64 -30.33 -18.98
N ARG A 3 47.18 -31.31 -19.78
CA ARG A 3 45.89 -31.28 -20.48
C ARG A 3 44.67 -31.45 -19.56
N THR A 4 44.79 -32.23 -18.48
CA THR A 4 43.71 -32.43 -17.49
C THR A 4 43.57 -31.23 -16.56
N LEU A 5 44.67 -30.53 -16.26
CA LEU A 5 44.67 -29.32 -15.43
C LEU A 5 44.01 -28.12 -16.14
N THR A 6 44.19 -28.01 -17.47
CA THR A 6 43.55 -26.95 -18.28
C THR A 6 42.04 -27.13 -18.36
N ILE A 7 41.55 -28.37 -18.45
CA ILE A 7 40.11 -28.68 -18.50
C ILE A 7 39.43 -28.34 -17.16
N PHE A 8 40.10 -28.63 -16.04
CA PHE A 8 39.58 -28.30 -14.70
C PHE A 8 39.49 -26.78 -14.46
N MET A 9 40.51 -26.02 -14.89
CA MET A 9 40.50 -24.55 -14.85
C MET A 9 39.38 -23.94 -15.70
N LEU A 10 39.11 -24.50 -16.89
CA LEU A 10 38.03 -24.03 -17.76
C LEU A 10 36.64 -24.30 -17.16
N MET A 11 36.46 -25.44 -16.49
CA MET A 11 35.21 -25.81 -15.82
C MET A 11 34.91 -24.90 -14.62
N ILE A 12 35.94 -24.52 -13.86
CA ILE A 12 35.81 -23.61 -12.71
C ILE A 12 35.45 -22.19 -13.16
N LEU A 13 36.01 -21.69 -14.27
CA LEU A 13 35.64 -20.38 -14.82
C LEU A 13 34.18 -20.32 -15.28
N LEU A 14 33.63 -21.41 -15.82
CA LEU A 14 32.22 -21.49 -16.22
C LEU A 14 31.23 -21.51 -15.03
N LEU A 15 31.66 -22.00 -13.87
CA LEU A 15 30.84 -22.03 -12.65
C LEU A 15 30.76 -20.67 -11.95
N ILE A 16 31.76 -19.79 -12.13
CA ILE A 16 31.76 -18.44 -11.54
C ILE A 16 30.86 -17.47 -12.34
N SER A 17 30.53 -17.79 -13.60
CA SER A 17 29.60 -17.00 -14.43
C SER A 17 28.10 -17.23 -14.16
N PHE A 18 27.72 -18.25 -13.38
CA PHE A 18 26.31 -18.53 -13.06
C PHE A 18 25.91 -18.18 -11.61
N SER A 19 26.81 -17.60 -10.82
CA SER A 19 26.53 -17.08 -9.48
C SER A 19 26.33 -15.56 -9.45
N ALA A 20 25.92 -14.96 -10.57
CA ALA A 20 25.11 -13.76 -10.49
C ALA A 20 23.77 -14.18 -9.87
N CYS A 21 23.71 -14.14 -8.54
CA CYS A 21 22.50 -14.32 -7.77
C CYS A 21 21.39 -13.56 -8.48
N SER A 22 20.44 -14.28 -9.07
CA SER A 22 19.15 -13.68 -9.36
C SER A 22 18.63 -13.22 -8.01
N LYS A 23 18.82 -11.94 -7.70
CA LYS A 23 17.95 -11.29 -6.71
C LYS A 23 16.56 -11.70 -7.16
N LYS A 24 15.80 -12.33 -6.26
CA LYS A 24 14.35 -12.46 -6.46
C LYS A 24 13.84 -11.03 -6.62
N GLU A 25 13.85 -10.56 -7.86
CA GLU A 25 13.13 -9.37 -8.24
C GLU A 25 11.69 -9.72 -7.91
N ASN A 26 11.14 -9.05 -6.92
CA ASN A 26 9.71 -9.06 -6.69
C ASN A 26 9.17 -7.98 -7.62
N PRO A 27 8.76 -8.31 -8.87
CA PRO A 27 7.97 -7.37 -9.63
C PRO A 27 6.75 -7.08 -8.77
N PHE A 28 6.50 -5.81 -8.50
CA PHE A 28 5.23 -5.36 -7.94
C PHE A 28 4.32 -5.06 -9.13
N PRO A 29 3.60 -6.06 -9.69
CA PRO A 29 2.74 -5.81 -10.83
C PRO A 29 1.62 -4.89 -10.39
N ALA A 30 1.41 -3.83 -11.15
CA ALA A 30 0.28 -2.92 -11.01
C ALA A 30 -0.98 -3.57 -11.60
N ASN A 31 -1.49 -4.57 -10.88
CA ASN A 31 -2.70 -5.31 -11.24
C ASN A 31 -3.95 -4.80 -10.50
N GLY A 32 -3.84 -3.67 -9.81
CA GLY A 32 -4.96 -2.96 -9.22
C GLY A 32 -4.69 -1.47 -9.01
N LEU A 33 -5.74 -0.77 -8.58
CA LEU A 33 -5.72 0.65 -8.24
C LEU A 33 -6.48 0.87 -6.95
N LEU A 34 -5.83 1.51 -5.99
CA LEU A 34 -6.42 2.01 -4.77
C LEU A 34 -6.69 3.50 -4.93
N THR A 35 -7.91 3.96 -4.67
CA THR A 35 -8.23 5.40 -4.56
C THR A 35 -8.90 5.69 -3.23
N ILE A 36 -8.68 6.89 -2.70
CA ILE A 36 -9.34 7.40 -1.48
C ILE A 36 -9.79 8.83 -1.77
N GLY A 37 -11.04 9.14 -1.48
CA GLY A 37 -11.59 10.49 -1.62
C GLY A 37 -13.11 10.47 -1.81
N ASP A 38 -13.70 11.66 -1.88
CA ASP A 38 -15.14 11.79 -2.08
C ASP A 38 -15.54 11.17 -3.42
N GLU A 39 -16.66 10.42 -3.44
CA GLU A 39 -17.12 9.64 -4.60
C GLU A 39 -17.09 10.46 -5.90
N ASN A 40 -17.64 11.68 -5.86
CA ASN A 40 -17.70 12.57 -7.02
C ASN A 40 -16.30 12.98 -7.51
N LYS A 41 -15.34 13.18 -6.59
CA LYS A 41 -13.96 13.60 -6.90
C LYS A 41 -13.12 12.44 -7.44
N ILE A 42 -13.38 11.20 -7.01
CA ILE A 42 -12.63 10.01 -7.45
C ILE A 42 -13.25 9.34 -8.68
N SER A 43 -14.52 9.59 -8.98
CA SER A 43 -15.24 8.99 -10.12
C SER A 43 -14.51 9.12 -11.47
N PRO A 44 -13.82 10.22 -11.83
CA PRO A 44 -13.11 10.30 -13.11
C PRO A 44 -11.97 9.27 -13.21
N ILE A 45 -11.33 8.94 -12.08
CA ILE A 45 -10.29 7.91 -12.03
C ILE A 45 -10.93 6.53 -12.18
N ILE A 46 -12.02 6.25 -11.46
CA ILE A 46 -12.70 4.96 -11.51
C ILE A 46 -13.19 4.67 -12.93
N ASN A 47 -13.87 5.64 -13.56
CA ASN A 47 -14.40 5.53 -14.92
C ASN A 47 -13.30 5.25 -15.95
N ARG A 48 -12.10 5.84 -15.77
CA ARG A 48 -10.95 5.59 -16.65
C ARG A 48 -10.56 4.10 -16.71
N TYR A 49 -10.72 3.35 -15.62
CA TYR A 49 -10.28 1.96 -15.52
C TYR A 49 -11.43 0.94 -15.48
N GLN A 50 -12.69 1.38 -15.60
CA GLN A 50 -13.85 0.51 -15.49
C GLN A 50 -13.79 -0.70 -16.45
N GLU A 51 -13.39 -0.48 -17.70
CA GLU A 51 -13.37 -1.52 -18.75
C GLU A 51 -12.35 -2.63 -18.48
N ILE A 52 -11.25 -2.28 -17.81
CA ILE A 52 -10.19 -3.22 -17.45
C ILE A 52 -10.36 -3.78 -16.04
N THR A 53 -11.33 -3.28 -15.28
CA THR A 53 -11.62 -3.72 -13.92
C THR A 53 -12.39 -5.04 -13.97
N LYS A 54 -11.98 -6.01 -13.15
CA LYS A 54 -12.70 -7.28 -12.95
C LYS A 54 -13.50 -7.28 -11.66
N ALA A 55 -13.05 -6.56 -10.64
CA ALA A 55 -13.71 -6.41 -9.36
C ALA A 55 -13.43 -5.02 -8.80
N ASN A 56 -14.41 -4.41 -8.15
CA ASN A 56 -14.30 -3.13 -7.47
C ASN A 56 -14.85 -3.30 -6.06
N GLU A 57 -13.98 -3.24 -5.06
CA GLU A 57 -14.38 -3.22 -3.66
C GLU A 57 -14.43 -1.79 -3.16
N VAL A 58 -15.55 -1.40 -2.55
CA VAL A 58 -15.79 -0.05 -2.07
C VAL A 58 -15.94 -0.09 -0.55
N PHE A 59 -15.10 0.68 0.13
CA PHE A 59 -15.09 0.77 1.59
C PHE A 59 -15.43 2.19 2.03
N SER A 60 -16.31 2.33 3.03
CA SER A 60 -16.44 3.57 3.77
C SER A 60 -15.28 3.68 4.76
N VAL A 61 -14.51 4.75 4.63
CA VAL A 61 -13.36 5.05 5.50
C VAL A 61 -13.50 6.47 6.07
N LYS A 62 -12.77 6.76 7.14
CA LYS A 62 -12.73 8.10 7.73
C LYS A 62 -11.36 8.71 7.52
N THR A 63 -11.31 10.02 7.32
CA THR A 63 -10.07 10.78 7.16
C THR A 63 -10.06 11.99 8.09
N GLY A 64 -8.86 12.43 8.44
CA GLY A 64 -8.67 13.61 9.27
C GLY A 64 -7.25 14.12 9.21
N THR A 65 -6.95 15.09 10.06
CA THR A 65 -5.63 15.71 10.18
C THR A 65 -5.21 15.70 11.64
N TYR A 66 -3.95 15.37 11.89
CA TYR A 66 -3.33 15.47 13.21
C TYR A 66 -1.90 15.99 13.05
N GLY A 67 -1.59 17.11 13.71
CA GLY A 67 -0.37 17.86 13.43
C GLY A 67 -0.28 18.21 11.94
N ASN A 68 0.83 17.83 11.31
CA ASN A 68 1.06 18.00 9.87
C ASN A 68 0.69 16.75 9.04
N GLY A 69 0.19 15.69 9.67
CA GLY A 69 -0.08 14.40 9.05
C GLY A 69 -1.56 14.18 8.72
N ARG A 70 -1.84 13.51 7.60
CA ARG A 70 -3.17 12.95 7.32
C ARG A 70 -3.38 11.64 8.09
N VAL A 71 -4.59 11.49 8.62
CA VAL A 71 -5.05 10.30 9.33
C VAL A 71 -6.03 9.56 8.43
N LEU A 72 -5.78 8.29 8.16
CA LEU A 72 -6.71 7.35 7.52
C LEU A 72 -7.22 6.39 8.59
N ILE A 73 -8.54 6.25 8.72
CA ILE A 73 -9.18 5.45 9.75
C ILE A 73 -10.01 4.37 9.07
N LEU A 74 -9.73 3.13 9.42
CA LEU A 74 -10.39 1.94 8.91
C LEU A 74 -11.14 1.25 10.04
N ASN A 75 -12.29 0.67 9.71
CA ASN A 75 -12.88 -0.32 10.60
C ASN A 75 -12.16 -1.68 10.45
N GLU A 76 -12.40 -2.57 11.40
CA GLU A 76 -11.79 -3.90 11.45
C GLU A 76 -12.08 -4.70 10.18
N SER A 77 -13.32 -4.69 9.69
CA SER A 77 -13.70 -5.44 8.48
C SER A 77 -12.94 -4.98 7.23
N THR A 78 -12.78 -3.67 7.04
CA THR A 78 -12.01 -3.09 5.92
C THR A 78 -10.54 -3.45 6.03
N ALA A 79 -9.94 -3.33 7.22
CA ALA A 79 -8.55 -3.73 7.41
C ALA A 79 -8.32 -5.23 7.11
N ARG A 80 -9.26 -6.11 7.49
CA ARG A 80 -9.20 -7.54 7.17
C ARG A 80 -9.31 -7.81 5.66
N ALA A 81 -10.15 -7.09 4.94
CA ALA A 81 -10.24 -7.18 3.47
C ALA A 81 -8.91 -6.78 2.82
N LEU A 82 -8.35 -5.62 3.20
CA LEU A 82 -7.07 -5.13 2.68
C LEU A 82 -5.88 -6.07 2.99
N ILE A 83 -5.92 -6.76 4.13
CA ILE A 83 -4.94 -7.81 4.49
C ILE A 83 -5.10 -9.05 3.61
N LYS A 84 -6.33 -9.49 3.37
CA LYS A 84 -6.63 -10.63 2.49
C LYS A 84 -6.08 -10.39 1.07
N ASP A 85 -6.21 -9.16 0.59
CA ASP A 85 -5.73 -8.75 -0.75
C ASP A 85 -4.23 -8.43 -0.80
N LYS A 86 -3.53 -8.54 0.33
CA LYS A 86 -2.09 -8.26 0.47
C LYS A 86 -1.69 -6.80 0.18
N VAL A 87 -2.66 -5.88 0.22
CA VAL A 87 -2.41 -4.45 0.02
C VAL A 87 -2.10 -3.71 1.33
N PHE A 88 -2.37 -4.30 2.49
CA PHE A 88 -1.90 -3.77 3.77
C PHE A 88 -0.48 -4.29 4.04
N ARG A 89 0.52 -3.40 4.02
CA ARG A 89 1.95 -3.74 4.12
C ARG A 89 2.60 -3.12 5.34
N LYS A 90 3.63 -3.76 5.85
CA LYS A 90 4.49 -3.22 6.91
C LYS A 90 5.95 -3.20 6.48
N ARG A 91 6.72 -2.31 7.09
CA ARG A 91 8.17 -2.36 7.06
C ARG A 91 8.64 -3.69 7.66
N ASP A 92 9.62 -4.29 7.00
CA ASP A 92 10.31 -5.48 7.49
C ASP A 92 11.70 -5.11 8.00
N ASN A 93 12.66 -4.92 7.07
CA ASN A 93 14.04 -4.55 7.39
C ASN A 93 14.54 -3.48 6.41
N GLY A 94 15.05 -2.37 6.94
CA GLY A 94 15.55 -1.25 6.14
C GLY A 94 14.47 -0.69 5.20
N SER A 95 14.71 -0.77 3.89
CA SER A 95 13.78 -0.35 2.84
C SER A 95 12.81 -1.44 2.38
N ASN A 96 12.93 -2.68 2.90
CA ASN A 96 12.07 -3.79 2.51
C ASN A 96 10.74 -3.72 3.26
N PHE A 97 9.70 -4.21 2.59
CA PHE A 97 8.34 -4.26 3.12
C PHE A 97 7.64 -5.54 2.69
N ILE A 98 6.73 -6.02 3.53
CA ILE A 98 5.99 -7.27 3.32
C ILE A 98 4.50 -7.05 3.63
N PRO A 99 3.59 -7.81 3.02
CA PRO A 99 2.19 -7.81 3.43
C PRO A 99 2.04 -8.21 4.91
N ILE A 100 1.12 -7.55 5.60
CA ILE A 100 0.63 -8.04 6.88
C ILE A 100 -0.24 -9.27 6.59
N ASN A 101 -0.05 -10.34 7.36
CA ASN A 101 -0.81 -11.58 7.19
C ASN A 101 -2.02 -11.68 8.14
N THR A 102 -1.96 -11.00 9.28
CA THR A 102 -3.00 -11.06 10.31
C THR A 102 -3.19 -9.70 10.95
N LEU A 103 -4.45 -9.36 11.23
CA LEU A 103 -4.77 -8.18 12.02
C LEU A 103 -4.52 -8.50 13.50
N PRO A 104 -3.71 -7.71 14.22
CA PRO A 104 -3.48 -7.90 15.64
C PRO A 104 -4.78 -7.80 16.45
N LYS A 105 -4.81 -8.44 17.63
CA LYS A 105 -5.94 -8.31 18.55
C LYS A 105 -6.00 -6.88 19.08
N PHE A 106 -7.18 -6.29 19.03
CA PHE A 106 -7.46 -5.00 19.66
C PHE A 106 -7.43 -5.13 21.18
N SER A 107 -6.95 -4.10 21.87
CA SER A 107 -7.15 -3.99 23.32
C SER A 107 -8.62 -3.67 23.64
N LYS A 108 -8.94 -3.60 24.94
CA LYS A 108 -10.28 -3.18 25.38
C LYS A 108 -10.54 -1.69 25.10
N GLU A 109 -9.51 -0.86 25.05
CA GLU A 109 -9.63 0.60 25.19
C GLU A 109 -9.10 1.41 23.99
N GLY A 110 -8.39 0.79 23.04
CA GLY A 110 -7.67 1.52 21.99
C GLY A 110 -7.83 0.96 20.59
N SER A 111 -7.80 1.88 19.62
CA SER A 111 -7.61 1.54 18.20
C SER A 111 -6.14 1.21 17.94
N LEU A 112 -5.85 0.39 16.94
CA LEU A 112 -4.47 0.11 16.52
C LEU A 112 -3.95 1.27 15.67
N LEU A 113 -2.76 1.75 15.98
CA LEU A 113 -2.04 2.75 15.20
C LEU A 113 -0.95 2.11 14.38
N PHE A 114 -0.96 2.40 13.08
CA PHE A 114 0.08 2.04 12.14
C PHE A 114 0.69 3.32 11.57
N ALA A 115 1.92 3.60 11.98
CA ALA A 115 2.63 4.84 11.69
C ALA A 115 4.14 4.59 11.78
N GLN A 116 4.97 5.58 11.44
CA GLN A 116 6.42 5.46 11.59
C GLN A 116 6.81 5.11 13.03
N GLU A 117 7.97 4.46 13.21
CA GLU A 117 8.40 3.96 14.53
C GLU A 117 8.58 5.08 15.58
N ASP A 118 8.92 6.30 15.13
CA ASP A 118 9.02 7.47 15.99
C ASP A 118 7.69 7.81 16.71
N GLU A 119 6.56 7.34 16.18
CA GLU A 119 5.23 7.56 16.74
C GLU A 119 4.83 6.48 17.78
N LYS A 120 5.75 5.59 18.18
CA LYS A 120 5.46 4.47 19.12
C LYS A 120 4.96 4.90 20.49
N THR A 121 5.33 6.12 20.91
CA THR A 121 4.91 6.69 22.20
C THR A 121 3.57 7.41 22.11
N LEU A 122 3.00 7.60 20.91
CA LEU A 122 1.69 8.22 20.74
C LEU A 122 0.61 7.35 21.39
N ARG A 123 -0.30 7.99 22.13
CA ARG A 123 -1.37 7.33 22.90
C ARG A 123 -2.77 7.81 22.50
N SER A 124 -2.87 8.96 21.87
CA SER A 124 -4.12 9.47 21.33
C SER A 124 -3.87 10.32 20.10
N ILE A 125 -4.89 10.42 19.25
CA ILE A 125 -4.92 11.32 18.09
C ILE A 125 -6.16 12.19 18.24
N LYS A 126 -5.96 13.51 18.27
CA LYS A 126 -7.05 14.48 18.35
C LYS A 126 -7.67 14.70 16.97
N LEU A 127 -8.95 14.39 16.82
CA LEU A 127 -9.74 14.56 15.60
C LEU A 127 -11.04 15.30 15.94
N GLU A 128 -11.38 16.35 15.19
CA GLU A 128 -12.62 17.13 15.40
C GLU A 128 -12.82 17.54 16.88
N GLY A 129 -11.73 17.93 17.54
CA GLY A 129 -11.73 18.33 18.95
C GLY A 129 -11.80 17.18 19.98
N LYS A 130 -11.92 15.92 19.54
CA LYS A 130 -12.00 14.73 20.42
C LYS A 130 -10.74 13.88 20.35
N GLU A 131 -10.31 13.36 21.50
CA GLU A 131 -9.22 12.40 21.57
C GLU A 131 -9.69 11.01 21.14
N VAL A 132 -8.98 10.39 20.19
CA VAL A 132 -9.14 8.99 19.82
C VAL A 132 -7.98 8.20 20.45
N PRO A 133 -8.23 7.34 21.44
CA PRO A 133 -7.19 6.51 22.03
C PRO A 133 -6.61 5.53 21.01
N VAL A 134 -5.28 5.48 20.94
CA VAL A 134 -4.55 4.61 20.03
C VAL A 134 -3.42 3.87 20.72
N ILE A 135 -3.14 2.66 20.22
CA ILE A 135 -2.03 1.82 20.64
C ILE A 135 -1.19 1.55 19.40
N TYR A 136 0.06 2.02 19.43
CA TYR A 136 1.02 1.74 18.37
C TYR A 136 1.16 0.23 18.14
N ASN A 137 1.15 -0.17 16.87
CA ASN A 137 1.36 -1.54 16.46
C ASN A 137 2.64 -1.72 15.64
N SER A 138 2.72 -1.12 14.47
CA SER A 138 3.86 -1.26 13.56
C SER A 138 3.92 -0.16 12.50
N ASP A 139 5.07 -0.01 11.85
CA ASP A 139 5.22 0.83 10.66
C ASP A 139 4.57 0.18 9.45
N ALA A 140 3.26 0.40 9.30
CA ALA A 140 2.43 -0.17 8.23
C ALA A 140 1.52 0.84 7.53
N TRP A 141 1.20 0.57 6.26
CA TRP A 141 0.46 1.45 5.35
C TRP A 141 -0.37 0.64 4.35
N ILE A 142 -1.22 1.31 3.58
CA ILE A 142 -2.05 0.69 2.54
C ILE A 142 -1.49 1.02 1.15
N GLY A 143 -1.26 -0.02 0.34
CA GLY A 143 -0.67 0.05 -0.98
C GLY A 143 0.81 -0.37 -0.99
N ASN A 144 1.42 -0.40 -2.17
CA ASN A 144 2.80 -0.86 -2.33
C ASN A 144 3.84 0.04 -1.64
N LYS A 145 3.55 1.33 -1.46
CA LYS A 145 4.42 2.30 -0.79
C LYS A 145 3.60 3.21 0.10
N ARG A 146 4.20 3.72 1.18
CA ARG A 146 3.53 4.69 2.04
C ARG A 146 3.38 6.03 1.31
N ILE A 147 2.15 6.52 1.20
CA ILE A 147 1.86 7.87 0.69
C ILE A 147 1.65 8.80 1.89
N TYR A 148 2.73 9.41 2.39
CA TYR A 148 2.69 10.28 3.57
C TYR A 148 1.65 11.41 3.50
N PRO A 149 1.44 12.08 2.34
CA PRO A 149 0.41 13.11 2.25
C PRO A 149 -1.01 12.62 2.52
N THR A 150 -1.28 11.32 2.56
CA THR A 150 -2.62 10.75 2.76
C THR A 150 -2.68 9.66 3.84
N GLN A 151 -1.54 9.12 4.26
CA GLN A 151 -1.40 8.01 5.20
C GLN A 151 -0.21 8.21 6.15
N TRP A 152 -0.12 9.39 6.76
CA TRP A 152 0.86 9.64 7.82
C TRP A 152 0.57 8.73 9.02
N TYR A 153 -0.71 8.68 9.40
CA TYR A 153 -1.25 7.78 10.41
C TYR A 153 -2.33 6.90 9.79
N VAL A 154 -2.26 5.59 10.02
CA VAL A 154 -3.35 4.66 9.71
C VAL A 154 -3.88 4.10 11.02
N ILE A 155 -5.15 4.36 11.33
CA ILE A 155 -5.83 3.85 12.52
C ILE A 155 -6.75 2.71 12.08
N VAL A 156 -6.71 1.58 12.80
CA VAL A 156 -7.71 0.52 12.66
C VAL A 156 -8.46 0.38 13.97
N SER A 157 -9.78 0.45 13.92
CA SER A 157 -10.65 0.37 15.09
C SER A 157 -11.62 -0.80 14.97
N LYS A 158 -12.07 -1.34 16.11
CA LYS A 158 -13.24 -2.23 16.14
C LYS A 158 -14.44 -1.52 15.51
N ASN A 159 -15.33 -2.27 14.88
CA ASN A 159 -16.46 -1.70 14.12
C ASN A 159 -17.33 -0.74 14.95
N ASP A 160 -17.56 -1.02 16.24
CA ASP A 160 -18.39 -0.14 17.08
C ASP A 160 -17.64 1.13 17.51
N ILE A 161 -16.38 1.00 17.91
CA ILE A 161 -15.50 2.16 18.18
C ILE A 161 -15.37 3.04 16.94
N TYR A 162 -15.23 2.44 15.76
CA TYR A 162 -15.13 3.15 14.49
C TYR A 162 -16.35 4.06 14.23
N LYS A 163 -17.57 3.61 14.57
CA LYS A 163 -18.80 4.40 14.40
C LYS A 163 -18.77 5.65 15.27
N GLU A 164 -18.21 5.56 16.47
CA GLU A 164 -18.16 6.65 17.45
C GLU A 164 -17.11 7.73 17.12
N ILE A 165 -16.05 7.36 16.39
CA ILE A 165 -15.01 8.31 15.97
C ILE A 165 -15.62 9.37 15.04
N LYS A 166 -15.55 10.65 15.45
CA LYS A 166 -15.98 11.78 14.63
C LYS A 166 -14.82 12.23 13.74
N ALA A 167 -14.97 12.05 12.43
CA ALA A 167 -14.00 12.41 11.40
C ALA A 167 -14.71 12.46 10.04
N ASN A 168 -14.05 13.01 9.01
CA ASN A 168 -14.62 13.15 7.67
C ASN A 168 -14.80 11.77 7.02
N GLU A 169 -16.04 11.41 6.68
CA GLU A 169 -16.33 10.17 5.97
C GLU A 169 -16.04 10.31 4.48
N THR A 170 -15.41 9.30 3.90
CA THR A 170 -15.04 9.27 2.50
C THR A 170 -15.02 7.84 1.98
N LYS A 171 -14.65 7.65 0.72
CA LYS A 171 -14.66 6.35 0.05
C LYS A 171 -13.25 5.90 -0.28
N MET A 172 -13.03 4.59 -0.15
CA MET A 172 -11.85 3.91 -0.64
C MET A 172 -12.30 2.88 -1.65
N HIS A 173 -11.77 2.95 -2.88
CA HIS A 173 -11.99 1.93 -3.90
C HIS A 173 -10.72 1.11 -4.06
N LEU A 174 -10.88 -0.20 -4.14
CA LEU A 174 -9.86 -1.13 -4.58
C LEU A 174 -10.33 -1.78 -5.88
N LEU A 175 -9.82 -1.27 -7.00
CA LEU A 175 -10.05 -1.86 -8.30
C LEU A 175 -9.04 -2.98 -8.52
N GLN A 176 -9.53 -4.17 -8.83
CA GLN A 176 -8.72 -5.27 -9.30
C GLN A 176 -8.81 -5.33 -10.83
N PHE A 177 -7.68 -5.35 -11.51
CA PHE A 177 -7.65 -5.38 -12.98
C PHE A 177 -7.66 -6.81 -13.53
N LYS A 178 -8.18 -6.94 -14.76
CA LYS A 178 -8.15 -8.16 -15.58
C LYS A 178 -6.72 -8.58 -15.93
N LYS A 179 -5.82 -7.60 -16.09
CA LYS A 179 -4.39 -7.77 -16.41
C LYS A 179 -3.56 -6.70 -15.69
N THR A 180 -2.27 -6.95 -15.52
CA THR A 180 -1.33 -5.92 -15.01
C THR A 180 -1.12 -4.81 -16.03
N LEU A 181 -0.95 -3.57 -15.57
CA LEU A 181 -0.56 -2.42 -16.38
C LEU A 181 0.97 -2.27 -16.53
N GLY A 182 1.75 -3.15 -15.90
CA GLY A 182 3.20 -3.09 -15.83
C GLY A 182 3.68 -3.35 -14.41
N ASP A 183 4.99 -3.25 -14.18
CA ASP A 183 5.58 -3.39 -12.84
C ASP A 183 5.97 -2.03 -12.28
N GLU A 184 5.86 -1.83 -10.95
CA GLU A 184 6.38 -0.61 -10.32
C GLU A 184 7.90 -0.45 -10.50
N ASN A 185 8.60 -1.57 -10.56
CA ASN A 185 10.03 -1.66 -10.84
C ASN A 185 10.22 -2.47 -12.14
N PRO A 186 10.10 -1.83 -13.32
CA PRO A 186 10.18 -2.53 -14.59
C PRO A 186 11.61 -3.07 -14.84
N LYS A 187 11.70 -4.25 -15.46
CA LYS A 187 12.99 -4.88 -15.81
C LYS A 187 13.75 -4.14 -16.91
N MET A 188 13.03 -3.49 -17.81
CA MET A 188 13.59 -2.64 -18.85
C MET A 188 13.33 -1.19 -18.51
N SER A 189 14.38 -0.36 -18.52
CA SER A 189 14.28 1.08 -18.25
C SER A 189 13.37 1.84 -19.22
N THR A 190 13.02 1.22 -20.36
CA THR A 190 12.16 1.80 -21.38
C THR A 190 10.67 1.52 -21.16
N ASP A 191 10.29 0.60 -20.26
CA ASP A 191 8.87 0.37 -19.95
C ASP A 191 8.34 1.50 -19.06
N ASN A 192 7.79 2.51 -19.71
CA ASN A 192 7.21 3.69 -19.08
C ASN A 192 5.69 3.60 -18.91
N THR A 193 5.10 2.40 -19.05
CA THR A 193 3.64 2.24 -19.06
C THR A 193 3.01 2.77 -17.76
N LEU A 194 3.51 2.31 -16.62
CA LEU A 194 2.98 2.73 -15.31
C LEU A 194 3.28 4.20 -15.00
N VAL A 195 4.43 4.72 -15.45
CA VAL A 195 4.79 6.14 -15.33
C VAL A 195 3.78 7.00 -16.10
N ASN A 196 3.46 6.62 -17.33
CA ASN A 196 2.49 7.31 -18.17
C ASN A 196 1.08 7.26 -17.56
N GLU A 197 0.65 6.11 -17.03
CA GLU A 197 -0.64 6.02 -16.35
C GLU A 197 -0.69 6.88 -15.08
N ASN A 198 0.38 6.93 -14.28
CA ASN A 198 0.47 7.85 -13.15
C ASN A 198 0.29 9.32 -13.57
N VAL A 199 0.93 9.75 -14.65
CA VAL A 199 0.77 11.13 -15.19
C VAL A 199 -0.67 11.38 -15.62
N LYS A 200 -1.31 10.43 -16.30
CA LYS A 200 -2.71 10.55 -16.74
C LYS A 200 -3.66 10.69 -15.55
N VAL A 201 -3.49 9.89 -14.49
CA VAL A 201 -4.33 10.01 -13.30
C VAL A 201 -4.08 11.31 -12.55
N LYS A 202 -2.82 11.74 -12.40
CA LYS A 202 -2.49 13.04 -11.80
C LYS A 202 -3.16 14.21 -12.51
N LYS A 203 -3.28 14.16 -13.84
CA LYS A 203 -4.01 15.18 -14.61
C LYS A 203 -5.50 15.20 -14.30
N LEU A 204 -6.12 14.05 -14.02
CA LEU A 204 -7.54 13.96 -13.67
C LEU A 204 -7.86 14.57 -12.30
N ILE A 205 -6.89 14.56 -11.37
CA ILE A 205 -7.07 15.07 -10.00
C ILE A 205 -6.36 16.40 -9.75
N LYS A 206 -5.97 17.11 -10.80
CA LYS A 206 -5.28 18.39 -10.67
C LYS A 206 -6.18 19.38 -9.92
N GLY A 207 -5.68 19.98 -8.85
CA GLY A 207 -6.43 20.86 -7.95
C GLY A 207 -7.20 20.14 -6.85
N LEU A 208 -7.11 18.81 -6.77
CA LEU A 208 -7.70 17.97 -5.70
C LEU A 208 -6.60 17.31 -4.85
N GLU A 209 -5.37 17.82 -4.92
CA GLU A 209 -4.25 17.30 -4.15
C GLU A 209 -4.53 17.40 -2.65
N GLY A 210 -4.41 16.26 -1.95
CA GLY A 210 -4.70 16.14 -0.53
C GLY A 210 -6.13 15.69 -0.23
N ASP A 211 -7.10 15.97 -1.09
CA ASP A 211 -8.48 15.48 -0.99
C ASP A 211 -8.66 14.11 -1.64
N VAL A 212 -7.90 13.87 -2.71
CA VAL A 212 -7.89 12.59 -3.42
C VAL A 212 -6.50 11.96 -3.35
N SER A 213 -6.48 10.69 -2.98
CA SER A 213 -5.31 9.81 -3.07
C SER A 213 -5.55 8.77 -4.14
N PHE A 214 -4.50 8.42 -4.88
CA PHE A 214 -4.51 7.20 -5.68
C PHE A 214 -3.16 6.51 -5.62
N GLN A 215 -3.18 5.19 -5.83
CA GLN A 215 -1.98 4.40 -6.02
C GLN A 215 -2.29 3.16 -6.84
N PHE A 216 -1.45 2.86 -7.84
CA PHE A 216 -1.42 1.51 -8.38
C PHE A 216 -0.87 0.55 -7.34
N VAL A 217 -1.47 -0.63 -7.24
CA VAL A 217 -1.17 -1.60 -6.20
C VAL A 217 -1.02 -3.00 -6.78
N THR A 218 -0.33 -3.84 -6.02
CA THR A 218 -0.27 -5.28 -6.27
C THR A 218 -1.25 -5.98 -5.35
N ILE A 219 -2.31 -6.52 -5.94
CA ILE A 219 -3.34 -7.33 -5.29
C ILE A 219 -3.01 -8.80 -5.48
N GLY A 220 -2.86 -9.49 -4.36
CA GLY A 220 -2.39 -10.87 -4.34
C GLY A 220 -0.91 -10.96 -4.73
N GLU A 221 -0.11 -11.54 -3.85
CA GLU A 221 1.25 -11.95 -4.20
C GLU A 221 1.24 -13.48 -4.38
N LYS A 222 1.78 -13.97 -5.51
CA LYS A 222 2.12 -15.39 -5.60
C LYS A 222 3.37 -15.60 -4.74
N PRO A 223 3.36 -16.55 -3.78
CA PRO A 223 4.54 -16.88 -2.98
C PRO A 223 5.70 -17.42 -3.85
#